data_AF-A0A7D5ZAM3-F1
#
_entry.id   AF-A0A7D5ZAM3-F1
#
_cell.length_a   1.000
_cell.length_b   1.000
_cell.length_c   1.000
_cell.angle_alpha   90.00
_cell.angle_beta   90.00
_cell.angle_gamma   90.00
#
_symmetry.space_group_name_H-M   'P 1'
#
loop_
_entity.id
_entity.type
_entity.pdbx_description
1 polymer ?
#
loop_
_entity_poly.entity_id
_entity_poly.type
_entity_poly.pdbx_seq_one_letter_code
_entity_poly.pdbx_strand_id
1 'polypeptide(L)'
;MQYLIVPNGNQKLIESLVGFGARFLVIGGVAVNFYIPSRVFNDLDILLEPTIETAKAVLKVLQLHGIPPNFDAHRLTFPNVQLPIKTNEFCADFLTPKNGFYFEQNWVDAHVVRVGKTAVKLASTNTLLELLADSPEEKHVVDRKLLERFLNKSLE
;
A
#
# COMPACT_ATOMS: atom_id res chain seq x y z
N MET A 1 8.15 -17.17 6.14
CA MET A 1 7.70 -15.82 5.72
C MET A 1 7.32 -15.90 4.25
N GLN A 2 6.12 -15.45 3.88
CA GLN A 2 5.59 -15.59 2.52
C GLN A 2 6.12 -14.50 1.58
N TYR A 3 6.16 -14.77 0.28
CA TYR A 3 6.60 -13.83 -0.75
C TYR A 3 5.41 -13.11 -1.37
N LEU A 4 5.57 -11.81 -1.60
CA LEU A 4 4.60 -10.97 -2.28
C LEU A 4 5.12 -10.62 -3.68
N ILE A 5 4.34 -10.92 -4.70
CA ILE A 5 4.63 -10.54 -6.09
C ILE A 5 4.12 -9.11 -6.29
N VAL A 6 4.97 -8.24 -6.83
CA VAL A 6 4.61 -6.85 -7.15
C VAL A 6 4.86 -6.59 -8.63
N PRO A 7 4.05 -5.73 -9.28
CA PRO A 7 4.19 -5.49 -10.71
C PRO A 7 5.42 -4.63 -11.04
N ASN A 8 5.99 -4.82 -12.23
CA ASN A 8 7.04 -3.98 -12.81
C ASN A 8 8.30 -3.81 -11.92
N GLY A 9 9.00 -2.68 -12.04
CA GLY A 9 10.18 -2.34 -11.24
C GLY A 9 9.86 -1.97 -9.78
N ASN A 10 8.60 -2.09 -9.33
CA ASN A 10 8.16 -1.61 -8.01
C ASN A 10 8.86 -2.28 -6.82
N GLN A 11 9.53 -3.43 -7.01
CA GLN A 11 10.41 -4.00 -5.99
C GLN A 11 11.47 -2.97 -5.54
N LYS A 12 12.13 -2.27 -6.47
CA LYS A 12 13.16 -1.26 -6.12
C LYS A 12 12.57 -0.07 -5.37
N LEU A 13 11.34 0.31 -5.72
CA LEU A 13 10.60 1.39 -5.05
C LEU A 13 10.34 1.03 -3.58
N ILE A 14 9.83 -0.18 -3.34
CA ILE A 14 9.63 -0.74 -1.99
C ILE A 14 10.93 -0.82 -1.21
N GLU A 15 11.99 -1.38 -1.81
CA GLU A 15 13.30 -1.52 -1.17
C GLU A 15 13.87 -0.16 -0.75
N SER A 16 13.66 0.87 -1.58
CA SER A 16 14.09 2.24 -1.28
C SER A 16 13.26 2.89 -0.16
N LEU A 17 11.94 2.68 -0.14
CA LEU A 17 11.07 3.18 0.95
C LEU A 17 11.52 2.62 2.30
N VAL A 18 11.77 1.31 2.38
CA VAL A 18 12.29 0.68 3.60
C VAL A 18 13.69 1.21 3.93
N GLY A 19 14.57 1.32 2.93
CA GLY A 19 15.94 1.82 3.11
C GLY A 19 16.02 3.24 3.67
N PHE A 20 15.08 4.11 3.33
CA PHE A 20 14.98 5.47 3.89
C PHE A 20 14.11 5.58 5.15
N GLY A 21 13.56 4.46 5.64
CA GLY A 21 12.79 4.41 6.89
C GLY A 21 11.34 4.89 6.78
N ALA A 22 10.74 4.86 5.59
CA ALA A 22 9.31 5.15 5.44
C ALA A 22 8.46 4.04 6.10
N ARG A 23 7.46 4.43 6.90
CA ARG A 23 6.44 3.50 7.39
C ARG A 23 5.28 3.45 6.40
N PHE A 24 4.96 2.27 5.89
CA PHE A 24 3.88 2.08 4.93
C PHE A 24 3.29 0.67 4.95
N LEU A 25 2.05 0.55 4.51
CA LEU A 25 1.38 -0.72 4.24
C LEU A 25 1.26 -0.93 2.73
N VAL A 26 1.54 -2.14 2.25
CA VAL A 26 1.09 -2.56 0.92
C VAL A 26 -0.40 -2.88 0.99
N ILE A 27 -1.19 -2.24 0.13
CA ILE A 27 -2.65 -2.34 0.10
C ILE A 27 -3.14 -2.67 -1.33
N GLY A 28 -4.45 -2.49 -1.57
CA GLY A 28 -5.03 -2.55 -2.91
C GLY A 28 -4.98 -3.94 -3.55
N GLY A 29 -4.98 -3.98 -4.88
CA GLY A 29 -5.12 -5.22 -5.64
C GLY A 29 -4.03 -6.26 -5.35
N VAL A 30 -2.79 -5.80 -5.12
CA VAL A 30 -1.65 -6.65 -4.74
C VAL A 30 -1.92 -7.35 -3.39
N ALA A 31 -2.42 -6.62 -2.40
CA ALA A 31 -2.73 -7.19 -1.10
C ALA A 31 -3.96 -8.11 -1.14
N VAL A 32 -4.99 -7.77 -1.93
CA VAL A 32 -6.14 -8.65 -2.13
C VAL A 32 -5.71 -9.96 -2.82
N ASN A 33 -4.86 -9.89 -3.84
CA ASN A 33 -4.35 -11.07 -4.54
C ASN A 33 -3.62 -12.05 -3.62
N PHE A 34 -2.85 -11.53 -2.67
CA PHE A 34 -2.15 -12.35 -1.69
C PHE A 34 -3.10 -13.30 -0.92
N TYR A 35 -4.30 -12.82 -0.56
CA TYR A 35 -5.33 -13.65 0.09
C TYR A 35 -6.19 -14.42 -0.92
N ILE A 36 -6.45 -13.83 -2.09
CA ILE A 36 -7.32 -14.36 -3.14
C ILE A 36 -6.53 -14.42 -4.46
N PRO A 37 -5.78 -15.51 -4.76
CA PRO A 37 -4.86 -15.58 -5.89
C PRO A 37 -5.49 -15.36 -7.27
N SER A 38 -6.82 -15.52 -7.40
CA SER A 38 -7.55 -15.27 -8.65
C SER A 38 -7.76 -13.79 -8.96
N ARG A 39 -7.51 -12.87 -8.00
CA ARG A 39 -7.67 -11.42 -8.22
C ARG A 39 -6.46 -10.85 -8.94
N VAL A 40 -6.59 -10.52 -10.22
CA VAL A 40 -5.51 -9.89 -11.01
C VAL A 40 -5.24 -8.46 -10.51
N PHE A 41 -4.00 -7.97 -10.58
CA PHE A 41 -3.62 -6.59 -10.24
C PHE A 41 -2.68 -6.02 -11.31
N ASN A 42 -2.68 -4.70 -11.49
CA ASN A 42 -1.89 -4.02 -12.54
C ASN A 42 -0.92 -2.98 -11.98
N ASP A 43 -1.15 -2.54 -10.75
CA ASP A 43 -0.41 -1.50 -10.05
C ASP A 43 -0.17 -1.89 -8.59
N LEU A 44 0.75 -1.17 -7.97
CA LEU A 44 1.07 -1.28 -6.55
C LEU A 44 0.45 -0.10 -5.78
N ASP A 45 -0.42 -0.38 -4.83
CA ASP A 45 -0.95 0.64 -3.92
C ASP A 45 -0.19 0.60 -2.59
N ILE A 46 0.29 1.76 -2.14
CA ILE A 46 1.00 1.91 -0.87
C ILE A 46 0.28 2.94 0.00
N LEU A 47 -0.13 2.54 1.20
CA LEU A 47 -0.64 3.44 2.22
C LEU A 47 0.51 3.91 3.12
N LEU A 48 0.86 5.18 3.03
CA LEU A 48 1.90 5.81 3.84
C LEU A 48 1.37 6.18 5.23
N GLU A 49 2.21 6.07 6.24
CA GLU A 49 1.94 6.75 7.51
C GLU A 49 1.96 8.27 7.28
N PRO A 50 0.92 9.04 7.70
CA PRO A 50 0.83 10.47 7.42
C PRO A 50 1.70 11.31 8.37
N THR A 51 2.97 10.94 8.54
CA THR A 51 3.97 11.62 9.37
C THR A 51 4.97 12.39 8.52
N ILE A 52 5.57 13.43 9.10
CA ILE A 52 6.56 14.24 8.39
C ILE A 52 7.84 13.45 8.11
N GLU A 53 8.18 12.48 8.96
CA GLU A 53 9.30 11.56 8.82
C GLU A 53 9.12 10.66 7.59
N THR A 54 7.96 10.01 7.47
CA THR A 54 7.61 9.18 6.31
C THR A 54 7.57 10.02 5.04
N ALA A 55 6.99 11.23 5.09
CA ALA A 55 6.96 12.13 3.94
C ALA A 55 8.37 12.53 3.46
N LYS A 56 9.29 12.85 4.38
CA LYS A 56 10.69 13.15 4.05
C LYS A 56 11.41 11.93 3.45
N ALA A 57 11.15 10.72 3.96
CA ALA A 57 11.68 9.49 3.39
C ALA A 57 11.18 9.28 1.96
N VAL A 58 9.88 9.51 1.71
CA VAL A 58 9.30 9.44 0.36
C VAL A 58 9.97 10.44 -0.59
N LEU A 59 10.18 11.69 -0.19
CA LEU A 59 10.87 12.66 -1.06
C LEU A 59 12.29 12.22 -1.43
N LYS A 60 13.03 11.61 -0.50
CA LYS A 60 14.35 11.03 -0.77
C LYS A 60 14.28 9.86 -1.76
N VAL A 61 13.27 9.00 -1.65
CA VAL A 61 13.01 7.91 -2.61
C VAL A 61 12.74 8.48 -3.99
N LEU A 62 11.86 9.47 -4.11
CA LEU A 62 11.55 10.10 -5.40
C LEU A 62 12.80 10.72 -6.02
N GLN A 63 13.59 11.45 -5.23
CA GLN A 63 14.86 12.01 -5.67
C GLN A 63 15.86 10.94 -6.13
N LEU A 64 16.00 9.84 -5.39
CA LEU A 64 16.89 8.72 -5.73
C LEU A 64 16.54 8.12 -7.09
N HIS A 65 15.26 8.03 -7.40
CA HIS A 65 14.75 7.47 -8.66
C HIS A 65 14.56 8.50 -9.77
N GLY A 66 15.05 9.74 -9.58
CA GLY A 66 14.96 10.80 -10.59
C GLY A 66 13.54 11.29 -10.86
N ILE A 67 12.62 11.10 -9.91
CA ILE A 67 11.23 11.53 -10.00
C ILE A 67 11.11 12.90 -9.30
N PRO A 68 10.94 14.01 -10.04
CA PRO A 68 10.88 15.33 -9.43
C PRO A 68 9.55 15.50 -8.67
N PRO A 69 9.56 15.72 -7.35
CA PRO A 69 8.34 16.03 -6.62
C PRO A 69 7.86 17.44 -6.98
N ASN A 70 6.57 17.59 -7.26
CA ASN A 70 5.90 18.88 -7.44
C ASN A 70 5.14 19.33 -6.17
N PHE A 71 5.50 18.76 -5.02
CA PHE A 71 4.88 18.97 -3.72
C PHE A 71 5.95 18.97 -2.61
N ASP A 72 5.61 19.53 -1.46
CA ASP A 72 6.46 19.48 -0.26
C ASP A 72 6.07 18.32 0.68
N ALA A 73 6.90 18.04 1.68
CA ALA A 73 6.64 16.94 2.61
C ALA A 73 5.32 17.09 3.38
N HIS A 74 4.84 18.32 3.62
CA HIS A 74 3.59 18.55 4.36
C HIS A 74 2.37 18.04 3.59
N ARG A 75 2.43 18.01 2.25
CA ARG A 75 1.33 17.45 1.45
C ARG A 75 1.01 16.02 1.86
N LEU A 76 2.01 15.19 2.14
CA LEU A 76 1.82 13.78 2.53
C LEU A 76 1.41 13.58 3.99
N THR A 77 1.25 14.65 4.77
CA THR A 77 0.65 14.58 6.11
C THR A 77 -0.85 14.86 6.09
N PHE A 78 -1.40 15.29 4.95
CA PHE A 78 -2.83 15.53 4.81
C PHE A 78 -3.60 14.23 4.52
N PRO A 79 -4.85 14.12 4.99
CA PRO A 79 -5.68 12.96 4.73
C PRO A 79 -6.08 12.86 3.24
N ASN A 80 -6.32 11.64 2.76
CA ASN A 80 -6.82 11.35 1.41
C ASN A 80 -5.97 11.94 0.27
N VAL A 81 -4.66 11.99 0.43
CA VAL A 81 -3.75 12.35 -0.65
C VAL A 81 -3.44 11.12 -1.47
N GLN A 82 -3.61 11.24 -2.78
CA GLN A 82 -3.13 10.27 -3.75
C GLN A 82 -2.05 10.90 -4.60
N LEU A 83 -0.93 10.21 -4.70
CA LEU A 83 0.22 10.59 -5.52
C LEU A 83 0.55 9.43 -6.47
N PRO A 84 0.17 9.54 -7.75
CA PRO A 84 0.51 8.55 -8.75
C PRO A 84 2.01 8.56 -9.05
N ILE A 85 2.65 7.39 -8.92
CA ILE A 85 4.04 7.15 -9.29
C ILE A 85 4.02 6.27 -10.55
N LYS A 86 3.74 6.91 -11.69
CA LYS A 86 3.61 6.26 -12.99
C LYS A 86 4.75 6.71 -13.90
N THR A 87 5.75 5.85 -14.06
CA THR A 87 6.90 6.06 -14.95
C THR A 87 7.07 4.81 -15.83
N ASN A 88 8.08 4.81 -16.71
CA ASN A 88 8.41 3.60 -17.47
C ASN A 88 8.88 2.44 -16.57
N GLU A 89 9.34 2.73 -15.34
CA GLU A 89 9.84 1.71 -14.40
C GLU A 89 8.81 1.35 -13.33
N PHE A 90 8.01 2.32 -12.89
CA PHE A 90 7.11 2.17 -11.76
C PHE A 90 5.64 2.35 -12.17
N CYS A 91 4.80 1.50 -11.59
CA CYS A 91 3.35 1.64 -11.68
C CYS A 91 2.80 1.49 -10.26
N ALA A 92 2.80 2.60 -9.52
CA ALA A 92 2.36 2.61 -8.13
C ALA A 92 1.53 3.85 -7.81
N ASP A 93 0.78 3.79 -6.72
CA ASP A 93 0.07 4.91 -6.12
C ASP A 93 0.46 5.00 -4.64
N PHE A 94 0.92 6.17 -4.24
CA PHE A 94 1.15 6.48 -2.83
C PHE A 94 -0.08 7.19 -2.27
N LEU A 95 -0.61 6.65 -1.20
CA LEU A 95 -1.86 7.05 -0.60
C LEU A 95 -1.63 7.45 0.85
N THR A 96 -2.32 8.47 1.33
CA THR A 96 -2.43 8.75 2.77
C THR A 96 -3.83 8.37 3.26
N PRO A 97 -3.98 7.98 4.53
CA PRO A 97 -5.27 7.51 5.03
C PRO A 97 -6.36 8.58 5.02
N LYS A 98 -7.62 8.14 4.96
CA LYS A 98 -8.78 9.00 5.23
C LYS A 98 -8.83 9.42 6.69
N ASN A 99 -9.55 10.52 6.97
CA ASN A 99 -9.86 10.89 8.34
C ASN A 99 -10.56 9.72 9.07
N GLY A 100 -10.15 9.48 10.32
CA GLY A 100 -10.70 8.40 11.15
C GLY A 100 -10.02 7.03 10.94
N PHE A 101 -9.09 6.89 9.99
CA PHE A 101 -8.27 5.68 9.87
C PHE A 101 -7.12 5.71 10.88
N TYR A 102 -6.99 4.66 11.69
CA TYR A 102 -5.94 4.55 12.70
C TYR A 102 -4.76 3.74 12.16
N PHE A 103 -3.72 4.43 11.69
CA PHE A 103 -2.57 3.78 11.05
C PHE A 103 -1.83 2.83 12.00
N GLU A 104 -1.57 3.23 13.24
CA GLU A 104 -0.78 2.42 14.18
C GLU A 104 -1.44 1.06 14.50
N GLN A 105 -2.76 1.05 14.68
CA GLN A 105 -3.50 -0.19 14.91
C GLN A 105 -3.38 -1.13 13.70
N ASN A 106 -3.62 -0.60 12.50
CA ASN A 106 -3.51 -1.36 11.25
C ASN A 106 -2.06 -1.80 10.95
N TRP A 107 -1.07 -1.06 11.44
CA TRP A 107 0.35 -1.42 11.35
C TRP A 107 0.71 -2.63 12.22
N VAL A 108 0.17 -2.69 13.43
CA VAL A 108 0.35 -3.81 14.36
C VAL A 108 -0.29 -5.07 13.77
N ASP A 109 -1.52 -4.97 13.26
CA ASP A 109 -2.28 -6.09 12.69
C ASP A 109 -1.77 -6.56 11.31
N ALA A 110 -0.94 -5.76 10.63
CA ALA A 110 -0.42 -6.09 9.31
C ALA A 110 0.54 -7.28 9.31
N HIS A 111 0.39 -8.14 8.29
CA HIS A 111 1.23 -9.30 8.05
C HIS A 111 2.62 -8.89 7.56
N VAL A 112 3.64 -9.62 7.98
CA VAL A 112 5.00 -9.42 7.48
C VAL A 112 5.25 -10.38 6.31
N VAL A 113 5.52 -9.82 5.14
CA VAL A 113 5.81 -10.55 3.90
C VAL A 113 7.14 -10.09 3.30
N ARG A 114 7.64 -10.82 2.29
CA ARG A 114 8.86 -10.44 1.56
C ARG A 114 8.55 -9.89 0.18
N VAL A 115 9.20 -8.79 -0.16
CA VAL A 115 9.35 -8.30 -1.54
C VAL A 115 10.85 -8.29 -1.83
N GLY A 116 11.29 -9.13 -2.77
CA GLY A 116 12.71 -9.37 -2.99
C GLY A 116 13.41 -9.87 -1.72
N LYS A 117 14.38 -9.11 -1.22
CA LYS A 117 15.08 -9.42 0.03
C LYS A 117 14.48 -8.74 1.26
N THR A 118 13.56 -7.80 1.05
CA THR A 118 13.07 -6.86 2.07
C THR A 118 11.79 -7.35 2.73
N ALA A 119 11.73 -7.26 4.06
CA ALA A 119 10.52 -7.50 4.82
C ALA A 119 9.63 -6.24 4.78
N VAL A 120 8.35 -6.42 4.49
CA VAL A 120 7.37 -5.33 4.38
C VAL A 120 6.08 -5.67 5.09
N LYS A 121 5.34 -4.63 5.48
CA LYS A 121 4.01 -4.77 6.06
C LYS A 121 2.95 -4.81 4.96
N LEU A 122 2.19 -5.90 4.94
CA LEU A 122 1.03 -6.11 4.08
C LEU A 122 -0.23 -5.90 4.91
N ALA A 123 -1.18 -5.10 4.41
CA ALA A 123 -2.44 -4.89 5.09
C ALA A 123 -3.18 -6.21 5.36
N SER A 124 -3.77 -6.32 6.55
CA SER A 124 -4.67 -7.42 6.90
C SER A 124 -5.95 -7.35 6.07
N THR A 125 -6.71 -8.44 6.02
CA THR A 125 -8.04 -8.45 5.39
C THR A 125 -8.99 -7.42 6.03
N ASN A 126 -8.93 -7.23 7.35
CA ASN A 126 -9.72 -6.21 8.06
C ASN A 126 -9.32 -4.80 7.64
N THR A 127 -8.02 -4.51 7.56
CA THR A 127 -7.48 -3.23 7.07
C THR A 127 -7.97 -2.95 5.65
N LEU A 128 -7.93 -3.96 4.77
CA LEU A 128 -8.40 -3.80 3.39
C LEU A 128 -9.91 -3.51 3.35
N LEU A 129 -10.72 -4.19 4.15
CA LEU A 129 -12.15 -3.91 4.25
C LEU A 129 -12.44 -2.49 4.76
N GLU A 130 -11.70 -2.01 5.76
CA GLU A 130 -11.82 -0.64 6.28
C GLU A 130 -11.49 0.42 5.22
N LEU A 131 -10.42 0.20 4.45
CA LEU A 131 -10.00 1.10 3.36
C LEU A 131 -11.01 1.13 2.22
N LEU A 132 -11.58 -0.01 1.88
CA LEU A 132 -12.60 -0.13 0.84
C LEU A 132 -13.99 0.31 1.34
N ALA A 133 -14.18 0.53 2.63
CA ALA A 133 -15.45 0.95 3.19
C ALA A 133 -15.90 2.27 2.55
N ASP A 134 -17.19 2.32 2.19
CA ASP A 134 -17.86 3.46 1.58
C ASP A 134 -17.40 3.83 0.16
N SER A 135 -16.45 3.11 -0.43
CA SER A 135 -16.08 3.36 -1.82
C SER A 135 -17.18 2.87 -2.77
N PRO A 136 -17.67 3.73 -3.69
CA PRO A 136 -18.70 3.39 -4.66
C PRO A 136 -18.14 2.67 -5.89
N GLU A 137 -16.81 2.57 -6.04
CA GLU A 137 -16.20 1.96 -7.21
C GLU A 137 -16.53 0.47 -7.31
N GLU A 138 -16.94 0.03 -8.50
CA GLU A 138 -17.36 -1.36 -8.75
C GLU A 138 -16.27 -2.36 -8.37
N LYS A 139 -14.99 -2.06 -8.70
CA LYS A 139 -13.85 -2.91 -8.33
C LYS A 139 -13.73 -3.09 -6.81
N HIS A 140 -14.00 -2.05 -6.03
CA HIS A 140 -13.93 -2.11 -4.57
C HIS A 140 -15.09 -2.90 -3.98
N VAL A 141 -16.29 -2.81 -4.58
CA VAL A 141 -17.43 -3.66 -4.21
C VAL A 141 -17.09 -5.14 -4.41
N VAL A 142 -16.44 -5.48 -5.53
CA VAL A 142 -15.99 -6.86 -5.82
C VAL A 142 -14.93 -7.30 -4.81
N ASP A 143 -13.92 -6.48 -4.55
CA ASP A 143 -12.83 -6.81 -3.62
C ASP A 143 -13.35 -7.04 -2.19
N ARG A 144 -14.29 -6.21 -1.71
CA ARG A 144 -14.95 -6.44 -0.40
C ARG A 144 -15.63 -7.80 -0.33
N LYS A 145 -16.44 -8.16 -1.35
CA LYS A 145 -17.12 -9.46 -1.40
C LYS A 145 -16.16 -10.64 -1.41
N LEU A 146 -15.01 -10.51 -2.08
CA LEU A 146 -13.99 -11.55 -2.10
C LEU A 146 -13.35 -11.72 -0.72
N LEU A 147 -13.00 -10.62 -0.05
CA LEU A 147 -12.40 -10.60 1.29
C LEU A 147 -13.36 -11.14 2.34
N GLU A 148 -14.63 -10.74 2.32
CA GLU A 148 -15.67 -11.24 3.23
C GLU A 148 -15.85 -12.76 3.09
N ARG A 149 -15.88 -13.27 1.86
CA ARG A 149 -15.96 -14.72 1.60
C ARG A 149 -14.72 -15.47 2.09
N PHE A 150 -13.54 -14.87 1.92
CA PHE A 150 -12.28 -15.45 2.39
C PHE A 150 -12.26 -15.55 3.92
N LEU A 151 -12.70 -14.50 4.62
CA LEU A 151 -12.81 -14.49 6.08
C LEU A 151 -13.79 -15.55 6.59
N ASN A 152 -14.97 -15.68 5.99
CA ASN A 152 -15.96 -16.67 6.42
C ASN A 152 -15.46 -18.12 6.28
N LYS A 153 -14.73 -18.43 5.21
CA LYS A 153 -14.12 -19.76 5.03
C LYS A 153 -12.97 -20.06 5.97
N SER A 154 -12.33 -19.03 6.51
CA SER A 154 -11.19 -19.19 7.44
C SER A 154 -11.63 -19.45 8.88
N LEU A 155 -12.94 -19.36 9.15
CA LEU A 155 -13.57 -19.59 10.46
C LEU A 155 -14.24 -20.97 10.57
N GLU A 156 -14.32 -21.72 9.46
CA GLU A 156 -14.79 -23.12 9.38
C GLU A 156 -13.62 -24.10 9.58
#